data_AF-A0A061JEI2-F1
#
_entry.id   AF-A0A061JEI2-F1
#
_cell.length_a   1.000
_cell.length_b   1.000
_cell.length_c   1.000
_cell.angle_alpha   90.00
_cell.angle_beta   90.00
_cell.angle_gamma   90.00
#
_symmetry.space_group_name_H-M   'P 1'
#
loop_
_entity.id
_entity.type
_entity.pdbx_description
1 polymer ?
#
loop_
_entity_poly.entity_id
_entity_poly.type
_entity_poly.pdbx_seq_one_letter_code
_entity_poly.pdbx_strand_id
1 'polypeptide(L)'
;MVGVQVTAGAEHGTRTSTVRQFNSFLRSYFNGWETFAEGLLWEVIYVQHEDSTPIHAWQECVVVAHANVTGGNEREDPQAIAAFWNQQVRQYQVAVSAGNFRSRR
;
A
#
# COMPACT_ATOMS: atom_id res chain seq x y z
N MET A 1 7.59 -5.38 -7.16
CA MET A 1 6.44 -5.98 -6.47
C MET A 1 5.24 -5.07 -6.65
N VAL A 2 4.10 -5.64 -7.02
CA VAL A 2 2.87 -4.88 -7.28
C VAL A 2 1.82 -5.27 -6.25
N GLY A 3 1.31 -4.30 -5.49
CA GLY A 3 0.14 -4.44 -4.65
C GLY A 3 -1.10 -3.89 -5.35
N VAL A 4 -2.20 -4.65 -5.36
CA VAL A 4 -3.47 -4.18 -5.91
C VAL A 4 -4.43 -3.91 -4.76
N GLN A 5 -4.90 -2.68 -4.66
CA GLN A 5 -5.95 -2.30 -3.71
C GLN A 5 -7.22 -1.95 -4.49
N VAL A 6 -8.31 -2.65 -4.17
CA VAL A 6 -9.64 -2.39 -4.73
C VAL A 6 -10.48 -1.69 -3.68
N THR A 7 -11.04 -0.52 -3.98
CA THR A 7 -11.91 0.23 -3.06
C THR A 7 -13.02 0.96 -3.81
N ALA A 8 -14.21 1.03 -3.20
CA ALA A 8 -15.32 1.86 -3.66
C ALA A 8 -15.47 3.17 -2.87
N GLY A 9 -14.78 3.31 -1.74
CA GLY A 9 -14.89 4.45 -0.82
C GLY A 9 -13.73 5.44 -0.94
N ALA A 10 -13.98 6.70 -0.52
CA ALA A 10 -13.10 7.86 -0.70
C ALA A 10 -12.02 8.05 0.38
N GLU A 11 -11.96 7.20 1.41
CA GLU A 11 -10.98 7.37 2.49
C GLU A 11 -9.64 6.78 2.04
N HIS A 12 -8.61 7.64 1.91
CA HIS A 12 -7.39 7.27 1.20
C HIS A 12 -6.09 7.46 1.97
N GLY A 13 -6.12 7.99 3.19
CA GLY A 13 -4.93 8.09 4.03
C GLY A 13 -4.34 6.71 4.36
N THR A 14 -3.04 6.53 4.09
CA THR A 14 -2.34 5.31 4.47
C THR A 14 -1.76 5.48 5.87
N ARG A 15 -2.11 4.58 6.80
CA ARG A 15 -1.53 4.59 8.15
C ARG A 15 -0.26 3.77 8.19
N THR A 16 0.72 4.24 8.96
CA THR A 16 1.99 3.52 9.18
C THR A 16 1.77 2.09 9.68
N SER A 17 0.78 1.88 10.56
CA SER A 17 0.42 0.55 11.06
C SER A 17 -0.07 -0.40 9.95
N THR A 18 -0.81 0.12 8.95
CA THR A 18 -1.26 -0.65 7.79
C THR A 18 -0.10 -1.01 6.87
N VAL A 19 0.80 -0.07 6.58
CA VAL A 19 2.00 -0.34 5.75
C VAL A 19 2.89 -1.38 6.43
N ARG A 20 3.08 -1.27 7.75
CA ARG A 20 3.84 -2.25 8.52
C ARG A 20 3.25 -3.66 8.41
N GLN A 21 1.93 -3.79 8.58
CA GLN A 21 1.25 -5.08 8.46
C GLN A 21 1.39 -5.64 7.04
N PHE A 22 1.24 -4.80 6.02
CA PHE A 22 1.43 -5.18 4.62
C PHE A 22 2.86 -5.70 4.35
N ASN A 23 3.88 -4.96 4.77
CA ASN A 23 5.29 -5.37 4.60
C ASN A 23 5.61 -6.65 5.37
N SER A 24 5.12 -6.78 6.60
CA SER A 24 5.31 -7.99 7.42
C SER A 24 4.66 -9.22 6.77
N PHE A 25 3.46 -9.05 6.22
CA PHE A 25 2.77 -10.12 5.50
C PHE A 25 3.59 -10.58 4.29
N LEU A 26 4.07 -9.66 3.46
CA LEU A 26 4.87 -9.99 2.29
C LEU A 26 6.19 -10.68 2.64
N ARG A 27 6.90 -10.16 3.66
CA ARG A 27 8.13 -10.76 4.17
C ARG A 27 7.93 -12.22 4.60
N SER A 28 6.75 -12.58 5.09
CA SER A 28 6.46 -13.95 5.52
C SER A 28 6.40 -14.96 4.36
N TYR A 29 6.21 -14.50 3.11
CA TYR A 29 6.13 -15.37 1.94
C TYR A 29 7.48 -15.64 1.26
N PHE A 30 8.50 -14.81 1.53
CA PHE A 30 9.77 -14.88 0.82
C PHE A 30 10.95 -15.12 1.77
N ASN A 31 11.61 -16.26 1.61
CA ASN A 31 12.89 -16.51 2.27
C ASN A 31 13.95 -15.53 1.73
N GLY A 32 14.78 -14.99 2.62
CA GLY A 32 15.81 -14.01 2.22
C GLY A 32 15.23 -12.66 1.79
N TRP A 33 14.08 -12.28 2.34
CA TRP A 33 13.38 -11.03 2.04
C TRP A 33 14.29 -9.80 1.97
N GLU A 34 15.24 -9.67 2.91
CA GLU A 34 16.16 -8.51 2.98
C GLU A 34 16.94 -8.34 1.68
N THR A 35 17.56 -9.41 1.19
CA THR A 35 18.30 -9.40 -0.08
C THR A 35 17.38 -9.27 -1.29
N PHE A 36 16.20 -9.90 -1.24
CA PHE A 36 15.24 -9.84 -2.33
C PHE A 36 14.68 -8.42 -2.52
N ALA A 37 14.38 -7.72 -1.43
CA ALA A 37 13.71 -6.42 -1.43
C ALA A 37 14.59 -5.27 -1.95
N GLU A 38 15.91 -5.36 -1.80
CA GLU A 38 16.88 -4.33 -2.24
C GLU A 38 16.75 -3.98 -3.73
N GLY A 39 16.44 -4.96 -4.58
CA GLY A 39 16.31 -4.78 -6.02
C GLY A 39 14.88 -4.53 -6.52
N LEU A 40 13.88 -4.44 -5.63
CA LEU A 40 12.49 -4.35 -6.03
C LEU A 40 12.08 -2.91 -6.37
N LEU A 41 11.39 -2.78 -7.50
CA LEU A 41 10.51 -1.64 -7.74
C LEU A 41 9.19 -1.88 -7.00
N TRP A 42 8.75 -0.89 -6.22
CA TRP A 42 7.56 -0.99 -5.39
C TRP A 42 6.43 -0.20 -6.00
N GLU A 43 5.30 -0.86 -6.26
CA GLU A 43 4.16 -0.23 -6.93
C GLU A 43 2.85 -0.62 -6.23
N VAL A 44 1.95 0.35 -6.07
CA VAL A 44 0.57 0.17 -5.61
C VAL A 44 -0.37 0.70 -6.67
N ILE A 45 -1.30 -0.17 -7.10
CA ILE A 45 -2.32 0.16 -8.09
C ILE A 45 -3.67 0.20 -7.38
N TYR A 46 -4.26 1.39 -7.34
CA TYR A 46 -5.63 1.61 -6.89
C TYR A 46 -6.60 1.33 -8.03
N VAL A 47 -7.36 0.25 -7.90
CA VAL A 47 -8.40 -0.12 -8.85
C VAL A 47 -9.74 0.34 -8.29
N GLN A 48 -10.37 1.27 -8.97
CA GLN A 48 -11.60 1.93 -8.50
C GLN A 48 -12.73 1.80 -9.51
N HIS A 49 -13.97 1.85 -9.04
CA HIS A 49 -15.13 1.95 -9.93
C HIS A 49 -15.10 3.31 -10.65
N GLU A 50 -15.66 3.39 -11.86
CA GLU A 50 -15.71 4.64 -12.63
C GLU A 50 -16.46 5.77 -11.89
N ASP A 51 -17.42 5.41 -11.04
CA ASP A 51 -18.18 6.35 -10.21
C ASP A 51 -17.50 6.69 -8.86
N SER A 52 -16.32 6.12 -8.57
CA SER A 52 -15.59 6.44 -7.34
C SER A 52 -14.94 7.82 -7.42
N THR A 53 -14.78 8.47 -6.27
CA THR A 53 -14.01 9.71 -6.16
C THR A 53 -12.57 9.46 -6.62
N PRO A 54 -12.07 10.16 -7.65
CA PRO A 54 -10.73 9.92 -8.14
C PRO A 54 -9.65 10.35 -7.14
N ILE A 55 -8.53 9.64 -7.15
CA ILE A 55 -7.36 9.97 -6.34
C ILE A 55 -6.53 11.00 -7.11
N HIS A 56 -6.66 12.27 -6.74
CA HIS A 56 -5.94 13.37 -7.39
C HIS A 56 -4.58 13.69 -6.74
N ALA A 57 -4.33 13.13 -5.56
CA ALA A 57 -3.11 13.37 -4.79
C ALA A 57 -2.47 12.05 -4.39
N TRP A 58 -1.15 12.10 -4.24
CA TRP A 58 -0.38 11.01 -3.67
C TRP A 58 -0.91 10.65 -2.28
N GLN A 59 -1.13 9.36 -2.01
CA GLN A 59 -1.59 8.92 -0.69
C GLN A 59 -0.41 8.82 0.25
N GLU A 60 -0.19 9.88 1.02
CA GLU A 60 0.90 9.93 1.99
C GLU A 60 0.65 8.94 3.14
N CYS A 61 1.74 8.31 3.58
CA CYS A 61 1.75 7.56 4.82
C CYS A 61 1.95 8.52 5.99
N VAL A 62 0.92 8.65 6.82
CA VAL A 62 0.96 9.52 8.00
C VAL A 62 1.51 8.75 9.20
N VAL A 63 2.52 9.33 9.84
CA VAL A 63 3.02 8.85 11.14
C VAL A 63 2.02 9.27 12.21
N VAL A 64 1.13 8.36 12.57
CA VAL A 64 0.26 8.54 13.73
C VAL A 64 1.04 8.04 14.93
N ALA A 65 1.34 8.93 15.89
CA ALA A 65 1.94 8.55 17.15
C ALA A 65 0.96 7.65 17.92
N HIS A 66 1.03 6.34 17.71
CA HIS A 66 0.34 5.40 18.58
C HIS A 66 1.15 5.29 19.87
N ALA A 67 0.54 5.72 20.98
CA ALA A 67 1.06 5.47 22.31
C ALA A 67 1.32 3.96 22.48
N ASN A 68 2.59 3.61 22.65
CA ASN A 68 3.14 2.34 23.15
C ASN A 68 2.14 1.18 23.22
N VAL A 69 2.02 0.40 22.15
CA VAL A 69 1.48 -0.96 22.27
C VAL A 69 2.63 -1.86 22.69
N THR A 70 2.84 -1.89 24.01
CA THR A 70 3.71 -2.84 24.69
C THR A 70 3.21 -4.26 24.42
N GLY A 71 3.85 -4.96 23.48
CA GLY A 71 3.59 -6.39 23.29
C GLY A 71 3.82 -6.89 21.87
N GLY A 72 5.08 -6.90 21.43
CA GLY A 72 5.48 -7.68 20.25
C GLY A 72 6.60 -7.03 19.46
N ASN A 73 7.85 -7.33 19.81
CA ASN A 73 9.06 -7.20 18.98
C ASN A 73 9.05 -6.04 17.97
N GLU A 74 8.78 -4.81 18.43
CA GLU A 74 8.68 -3.62 17.58
C GLU A 74 10.08 -3.23 17.07
N ARG A 75 10.45 -3.69 15.87
CA ARG A 75 11.78 -3.47 15.27
C ARG A 75 11.82 -2.45 14.13
N GLU A 76 10.69 -1.95 13.66
CA GLU A 76 10.65 -1.02 12.52
C GLU A 76 10.19 0.36 12.95
N ASP A 77 11.07 1.34 12.72
CA ASP A 77 10.85 2.76 12.97
C ASP A 77 9.65 3.28 12.13
N PRO A 78 8.58 3.82 12.77
CA PRO A 78 7.44 4.39 12.05
C PRO A 78 7.83 5.42 10.99
N GLN A 79 8.89 6.20 11.25
CA GLN A 79 9.41 7.19 10.32
C GLN A 79 10.04 6.52 9.10
N ALA A 80 10.78 5.42 9.28
CA ALA A 80 11.34 4.64 8.19
C ALA A 80 10.25 4.00 7.32
N ILE A 81 9.18 3.50 7.93
CA ILE A 81 8.02 2.94 7.21
C ILE A 81 7.33 4.02 6.38
N ALA A 82 7.11 5.21 6.95
CA ALA A 82 6.52 6.33 6.22
C ALA A 82 7.42 6.82 5.08
N ALA A 83 8.74 6.91 5.31
CA ALA A 83 9.71 7.27 4.28
C ALA A 83 9.71 6.25 3.13
N PHE A 84 9.72 4.95 3.44
CA PHE A 84 9.59 3.89 2.45
C PHE A 84 8.35 4.10 1.56
N TRP A 85 7.18 4.27 2.18
CA TRP A 85 5.93 4.47 1.43
C TRP A 85 5.94 5.75 0.59
N ASN A 86 6.37 6.87 1.17
CA ASN A 86 6.31 8.17 0.52
C ASN A 86 7.37 8.35 -0.58
N GLN A 87 8.50 7.64 -0.49
CA GLN A 87 9.64 7.86 -1.39
C GLN A 87 9.90 6.71 -2.36
N GLN A 88 9.62 5.46 -1.96
CA GLN A 88 10.00 4.27 -2.75
C GLN A 88 8.81 3.61 -3.45
N VAL A 89 7.60 3.72 -2.89
CA VAL A 89 6.39 3.09 -3.47
C VAL A 89 5.79 4.00 -4.53
N ARG A 90 5.76 3.57 -5.79
CA ARG A 90 5.02 4.26 -6.86
C ARG A 90 3.53 3.98 -6.76
N GLN A 91 2.71 5.01 -6.93
CA GLN A 91 1.26 4.89 -6.84
C GLN A 91 0.62 5.17 -8.20
N TYR A 92 -0.28 4.29 -8.59
CA TYR A 92 -1.05 4.38 -9.83
C TYR A 92 -2.53 4.21 -9.53
N GLN A 93 -3.39 4.78 -10.37
CA GLN A 93 -4.84 4.60 -10.29
C GLN A 93 -5.37 4.11 -11.64
N VAL A 94 -6.30 3.15 -11.58
CA VAL A 94 -7.03 2.64 -12.73
C VAL A 94 -8.51 2.68 -12.40
N ALA A 95 -9.27 3.45 -13.19
CA ALA A 95 -10.72 3.43 -13.14
C ALA A 95 -11.26 2.27 -13.97
N VAL A 96 -12.26 1.58 -13.45
CA VAL A 96 -12.86 0.43 -14.10
C VAL A 96 -14.37 0.60 -14.19
N SER A 97 -14.87 0.46 -15.41
CA SER A 97 -16.30 0.50 -15.73
C SER A 97 -16.88 -0.90 -15.86
N ALA A 98 -18.20 -1.01 -15.74
CA ALA A 98 -18.91 -2.27 -16.04
C ALA A 98 -18.69 -2.73 -17.50
N GLY A 99 -18.40 -1.80 -18.42
CA GLY A 99 -18.06 -2.10 -19.81
C GLY A 99 -16.73 -2.84 -19.97
N ASN A 100 -15.76 -2.59 -19.08
CA ASN A 100 -14.41 -3.18 -19.16
C ASN A 100 -14.40 -4.69 -18.88
N PHE A 101 -15.41 -5.23 -18.21
CA PHE A 101 -15.49 -6.65 -17.83
C PHE A 101 -16.45 -7.48 -18.68
N ARG A 102 -17.07 -6.89 -19.71
CA ARG A 102 -17.90 -7.66 -20.65
C ARG A 102 -16.98 -8.55 -21.49
N SER A 103 -16.93 -9.85 -21.17
CA SER A 103 -16.30 -10.80 -22.07
C SER A 103 -17.05 -10.80 -23.40
N ARG A 104 -16.34 -10.69 -24.52
CA ARG A 104 -16.91 -11.01 -25.82
C ARG A 104 -17.29 -12.49 -25.78
N ARG A 105 -18.58 -12.77 -25.59
CA ARG A 105 -19.15 -14.08 -25.92
C ARG A 105 -19.28 -14.21 -27.44
#